data_AF-A0A935PIK0-F1
#
_entry.id   AF-A0A935PIK0-F1
#
_cell.length_a   1.000
_cell.length_b   1.000
_cell.length_c   1.000
_cell.angle_alpha   90.00
_cell.angle_beta   90.00
_cell.angle_gamma   90.00
#
_symmetry.space_group_name_H-M   'P 1'
#
loop_
_entity.id
_entity.type
_entity.pdbx_description
1 polymer ?
#
loop_
_entity_poly.entity_id
_entity_poly.type
_entity_poly.pdbx_seq_one_letter_code
_entity_poly.pdbx_strand_id
1 'polypeptide(L)'
;MATEPRPRADFTALLSNGSPNLDHYYRELSSGQMNLGGSQAVGWFTLPQPRAAYLPGGQLAFSALAADCTAAADASVNFANFSGILIQVNADLDGYAWGGSSFLSLDGVTRSWPMTWMPLWATQSSMHGAYAHEVGHSLGLPHSSGPYSATYDSRWDVMSNSYLTFNGATGSYVAGHTIIYHKDLLGWIPAARKVTPTAGTQTVLLEQAEFPTGGTTPLEIVIPIEGTSQFYTVEARRFLGYDAPLPGEAVVIHLITPGTGVPAKVVDADNNGDPNDAGAMWLPGETFQGANGIRVRIDARTAEGWSVTVTMPLPDVMLSVAGAGSGNGVVTSTPGGIACTSTAGSSSGNCSAPFPGGTVVTLTPTVTSGSFLGWSGACGGVGSCQVTMDQARSVTANFQLGNQTLTVTADGSGSGVVRSSLEGSIA
;
A
#
# COMPACT_ATOMS: atom_id res chain seq x y z
N MET A 1 -23.74 -33.74 23.26
CA MET A 1 -23.02 -32.52 23.69
C MET A 1 -23.87 -31.79 24.72
N ALA A 2 -23.27 -31.00 25.61
CA ALA A 2 -24.02 -30.20 26.57
C ALA A 2 -24.94 -29.21 25.82
N THR A 3 -26.19 -29.07 26.26
CA THR A 3 -27.15 -28.13 25.68
C THR A 3 -26.69 -26.69 25.86
N GLU A 4 -26.05 -26.40 27.00
CA GLU A 4 -25.47 -25.10 27.34
C GLU A 4 -23.98 -25.29 27.71
N PRO A 5 -23.07 -25.21 26.73
CA PRO A 5 -21.65 -25.49 26.96
C PRO A 5 -20.96 -24.44 27.85
N ARG A 6 -21.50 -23.22 27.93
CA ARG A 6 -21.06 -22.16 28.83
C ARG A 6 -22.25 -21.37 29.38
N PRO A 7 -22.16 -20.87 30.63
CA PRO A 7 -23.22 -20.07 31.22
C PRO A 7 -23.33 -18.70 30.53
N ARG A 8 -24.54 -18.13 30.54
CA ARG A 8 -24.81 -16.79 29.98
C ARG A 8 -23.87 -15.69 30.51
N ALA A 9 -23.46 -15.82 31.79
CA ALA A 9 -22.58 -14.88 32.45
C ALA A 9 -21.20 -14.76 31.77
N ASP A 10 -20.67 -15.85 31.19
CA ASP A 10 -19.39 -15.83 30.48
C ASP A 10 -19.48 -14.93 29.24
N PHE A 11 -20.59 -14.97 28.50
CA PHE A 11 -20.81 -14.11 27.34
C PHE A 11 -21.11 -12.65 27.74
N THR A 12 -21.80 -12.45 28.86
CA THR A 12 -21.95 -11.09 29.42
C THR A 12 -20.59 -10.51 29.81
N ALA A 13 -19.70 -11.32 30.39
CA ALA A 13 -18.34 -10.91 30.69
C ALA A 13 -17.55 -10.61 29.41
N LEU A 14 -17.58 -11.49 28.42
CA LEU A 14 -16.90 -11.29 27.12
C LEU A 14 -17.29 -9.98 26.44
N LEU A 15 -18.52 -9.51 26.59
CA LEU A 15 -19.02 -8.26 25.99
C LEU A 15 -18.80 -7.02 26.86
N SER A 16 -18.20 -7.18 28.05
CA SER A 16 -17.99 -6.09 29.00
C SER A 16 -16.67 -5.34 28.77
N ASN A 17 -16.52 -4.18 29.42
CA ASN A 17 -15.30 -3.37 29.37
C ASN A 17 -14.16 -3.86 30.30
N GLY A 18 -14.28 -5.03 30.93
CA GLY A 18 -13.20 -5.57 31.74
C GLY A 18 -12.07 -6.07 30.84
N SER A 19 -10.81 -5.69 31.06
CA SER A 19 -9.69 -6.24 30.27
C SER A 19 -9.54 -7.76 30.52
N PRO A 20 -9.36 -8.61 29.49
CA PRO A 20 -9.17 -8.28 28.07
C PRO A 20 -10.44 -8.47 27.20
N ASN A 21 -11.65 -8.30 27.73
CA ASN A 21 -12.91 -8.56 27.02
C ASN A 21 -13.13 -7.66 25.79
N LEU A 22 -14.13 -8.01 24.98
CA LEU A 22 -14.30 -7.51 23.62
C LEU A 22 -14.63 -6.00 23.55
N ASP A 23 -15.39 -5.46 24.51
CA ASP A 23 -15.62 -4.00 24.57
C ASP A 23 -14.31 -3.25 24.85
N HIS A 24 -13.50 -3.77 25.77
CA HIS A 24 -12.20 -3.19 26.09
C HIS A 24 -11.27 -3.21 24.86
N TYR A 25 -11.22 -4.35 24.16
CA TYR A 25 -10.47 -4.49 22.90
C TYR A 25 -10.87 -3.46 21.85
N TYR A 26 -12.16 -3.36 21.51
CA TYR A 26 -12.61 -2.44 20.46
C TYR A 26 -12.47 -0.97 20.85
N ARG A 27 -12.55 -0.62 22.14
CA ARG A 27 -12.26 0.73 22.63
C ARG A 27 -10.79 1.08 22.45
N GLU A 28 -9.88 0.19 22.83
CA GLU A 28 -8.44 0.41 22.64
C GLU A 28 -8.12 0.53 21.14
N LEU A 29 -8.55 -0.47 20.37
CA LEU A 29 -8.30 -0.57 18.93
C LEU A 29 -8.70 0.69 18.16
N SER A 30 -9.87 1.26 18.50
CA SER A 30 -10.50 2.40 17.81
C SER A 30 -10.25 3.76 18.49
N SER A 31 -9.47 3.80 19.58
CA SER A 31 -9.32 4.99 20.42
C SER A 31 -10.67 5.55 20.92
N GLY A 32 -11.58 4.65 21.30
CA GLY A 32 -12.89 4.96 21.86
C GLY A 32 -13.99 5.28 20.84
N GLN A 33 -13.69 5.25 19.54
CA GLN A 33 -14.68 5.51 18.48
C GLN A 33 -15.70 4.38 18.33
N MET A 34 -15.33 3.15 18.71
CA MET A 34 -16.20 1.99 18.81
C MET A 34 -16.24 1.45 20.23
N ASN A 35 -17.42 0.98 20.64
CA ASN A 35 -17.61 0.21 21.85
C ASN A 35 -18.80 -0.74 21.73
N LEU A 36 -18.84 -1.73 22.60
CA LEU A 36 -19.92 -2.71 22.80
C LEU A 36 -20.71 -2.43 24.08
N GLY A 37 -20.65 -1.19 24.58
CA GLY A 37 -21.43 -0.75 25.72
C GLY A 37 -22.94 -0.96 25.47
N GLY A 38 -23.62 -1.59 26.42
CA GLY A 38 -25.04 -1.91 26.31
C GLY A 38 -25.35 -3.24 25.62
N SER A 39 -24.35 -3.97 25.11
CA SER A 39 -24.54 -5.33 24.60
C SER A 39 -25.10 -6.29 25.67
N GLN A 40 -25.93 -7.24 25.23
CA GLN A 40 -26.63 -8.17 26.12
C GLN A 40 -26.48 -9.61 25.64
N ALA A 41 -26.10 -10.52 26.55
CA ALA A 41 -26.26 -11.95 26.34
C ALA A 41 -27.64 -12.40 26.84
N VAL A 42 -28.43 -12.99 25.95
CA VAL A 42 -29.87 -13.24 26.19
C VAL A 42 -30.15 -14.64 26.74
N GLY A 43 -29.49 -15.67 26.21
CA GLY A 43 -29.62 -17.06 26.67
C GLY A 43 -29.31 -18.09 25.59
N TRP A 44 -29.54 -19.35 25.91
CA TRP A 44 -29.50 -20.47 24.96
C TRP A 44 -30.91 -20.84 24.52
N PHE A 45 -31.12 -21.01 23.22
CA PHE A 45 -32.43 -21.33 22.66
C PHE A 45 -32.37 -22.62 21.85
N THR A 46 -33.43 -23.42 21.93
CA THR A 46 -33.57 -24.59 21.07
C THR A 46 -34.07 -24.15 19.70
N LEU A 47 -33.30 -24.44 18.65
CA LEU A 47 -33.68 -24.13 17.28
C LEU A 47 -34.71 -25.14 16.74
N PRO A 48 -35.58 -24.73 15.79
CA PRO A 48 -36.66 -25.57 15.29
C PRO A 48 -36.19 -26.72 14.39
N GLN A 49 -34.99 -26.62 13.82
CA GLN A 49 -34.43 -27.63 12.93
C GLN A 49 -33.22 -28.35 13.54
N PRO A 50 -32.97 -29.62 13.16
CA PRO A 50 -31.73 -30.29 13.53
C PRO A 50 -30.53 -29.63 12.85
N ARG A 51 -29.33 -29.77 13.45
CA ARG A 51 -28.05 -29.22 12.93
C ARG A 51 -27.85 -29.45 11.42
N ALA A 52 -28.20 -30.64 10.91
CA ALA A 52 -28.01 -30.99 9.51
C ALA A 52 -28.78 -30.06 8.53
N ALA A 53 -29.90 -29.47 8.95
CA ALA A 53 -30.66 -28.53 8.13
C ALA A 53 -29.93 -27.19 7.93
N TYR A 54 -29.07 -26.80 8.87
CA TYR A 54 -28.23 -25.61 8.78
C TYR A 54 -26.89 -25.87 8.07
N LEU A 55 -26.62 -27.12 7.68
CA LEU A 55 -25.38 -27.53 7.01
C LEU A 55 -25.65 -28.33 5.72
N PRO A 56 -26.48 -27.83 4.79
CA PRO A 56 -26.72 -28.53 3.53
C PRO A 56 -25.40 -28.72 2.78
N GLY A 57 -25.08 -29.97 2.43
CA GLY A 57 -23.80 -30.30 1.78
C GLY A 57 -22.56 -30.06 2.64
N GLY A 58 -22.73 -29.87 3.96
CA GLY A 58 -21.63 -29.58 4.88
C GLY A 58 -21.21 -28.11 4.96
N GLN A 59 -21.93 -27.19 4.31
CA GLN A 59 -21.65 -25.75 4.32
C GLN A 59 -22.70 -24.99 5.13
N LEU A 60 -22.28 -23.92 5.82
CA LEU A 60 -23.19 -23.13 6.64
C LEU A 60 -24.28 -22.42 5.81
N ALA A 61 -25.54 -22.69 6.14
CA ALA A 61 -26.69 -21.95 5.65
C ALA A 61 -26.92 -20.67 6.48
N PHE A 62 -26.08 -19.65 6.25
CA PHE A 62 -26.05 -18.38 7.02
C PHE A 62 -27.43 -17.78 7.28
N SER A 63 -28.23 -17.56 6.22
CA SER A 63 -29.54 -16.91 6.34
C SER A 63 -30.55 -17.73 7.12
N ALA A 64 -30.53 -19.06 6.95
CA ALA A 64 -31.45 -19.95 7.65
C ALA A 64 -31.13 -19.99 9.16
N LEU A 65 -29.85 -20.14 9.50
CA LEU A 65 -29.42 -20.13 10.90
C LEU A 65 -29.68 -18.76 11.55
N ALA A 66 -29.38 -17.66 10.85
CA ALA A 66 -29.63 -16.32 11.36
C ALA A 66 -31.11 -16.09 11.65
N ALA A 67 -32.00 -16.41 10.70
CA ALA A 67 -33.44 -16.23 10.85
C ALA A 67 -34.01 -17.03 12.03
N ASP A 68 -33.65 -18.31 12.14
CA ASP A 68 -34.14 -19.19 13.20
C ASP A 68 -33.59 -18.80 14.58
N CYS A 69 -32.30 -18.40 14.67
CA CYS A 69 -31.71 -17.89 15.90
C CYS A 69 -32.40 -16.61 16.38
N THR A 70 -32.64 -15.65 15.47
CA THR A 70 -33.30 -14.40 15.84
C THR A 70 -34.76 -14.61 16.23
N ALA A 71 -35.49 -15.47 15.50
CA ALA A 71 -36.87 -15.79 15.83
C ALA A 71 -37.01 -16.51 17.18
N ALA A 72 -36.06 -17.39 17.52
CA ALA A 72 -36.06 -18.08 18.81
C ALA A 72 -35.80 -17.12 19.99
N ALA A 73 -35.00 -16.08 19.78
CA ALA A 73 -34.64 -15.10 20.80
C ALA A 73 -35.60 -13.89 20.88
N ASP A 74 -36.44 -13.66 19.87
CA ASP A 74 -37.31 -12.49 19.68
C ASP A 74 -38.10 -12.08 20.93
N ALA A 75 -38.72 -13.04 21.63
CA ALA A 75 -39.47 -12.76 22.85
C ALA A 75 -38.60 -12.27 24.04
N SER A 76 -37.28 -12.45 23.97
CA SER A 76 -36.32 -12.13 25.03
C SER A 76 -35.49 -10.87 24.76
N VAL A 77 -35.54 -10.33 23.54
CA VAL A 77 -34.69 -9.20 23.12
C VAL A 77 -35.38 -8.38 22.04
N ASN A 78 -35.31 -7.06 22.18
CA ASN A 78 -35.67 -6.15 21.10
C ASN A 78 -34.39 -5.78 20.33
N PHE A 79 -34.21 -6.39 19.16
CA PHE A 79 -33.06 -6.22 18.27
C PHE A 79 -32.90 -4.79 17.77
N ALA A 80 -33.98 -4.00 17.65
CA ALA A 80 -33.92 -2.61 17.22
C ALA A 80 -33.02 -1.72 18.11
N ASN A 81 -32.73 -2.15 19.35
CA ASN A 81 -31.85 -1.46 20.28
C ASN A 81 -30.35 -1.72 20.05
N PHE A 82 -29.98 -2.65 19.17
CA PHE A 82 -28.61 -3.09 18.99
C PHE A 82 -28.10 -2.80 17.58
N SER A 83 -26.78 -2.69 17.43
CA SER A 83 -26.13 -2.45 16.14
C SER A 83 -25.76 -3.74 15.39
N GLY A 84 -25.67 -4.87 16.10
CA GLY A 84 -25.27 -6.17 15.53
C GLY A 84 -25.59 -7.33 16.47
N ILE A 85 -25.41 -8.56 15.98
CA ILE A 85 -25.85 -9.79 16.66
C ILE A 85 -24.72 -10.83 16.64
N LEU A 86 -24.27 -11.27 17.81
CA LEU A 86 -23.32 -12.38 17.95
C LEU A 86 -24.11 -13.67 18.17
N ILE A 87 -24.08 -14.61 17.22
CA ILE A 87 -24.70 -15.92 17.38
C ILE A 87 -23.65 -16.91 17.89
N GLN A 88 -23.92 -17.53 19.03
CA GLN A 88 -23.16 -18.68 19.51
C GLN A 88 -24.01 -19.95 19.39
N VAL A 89 -23.44 -21.00 18.80
CA VAL A 89 -24.07 -22.34 18.77
C VAL A 89 -23.32 -23.33 19.65
N ASN A 90 -24.00 -24.37 20.13
CA ASN A 90 -23.43 -25.43 20.96
C ASN A 90 -22.89 -26.62 20.14
N ALA A 91 -22.66 -26.40 18.84
CA ALA A 91 -22.17 -27.40 17.91
C ALA A 91 -21.09 -26.80 17.00
N ASP A 92 -20.36 -27.67 16.32
CA ASP A 92 -19.55 -27.23 15.18
C ASP A 92 -20.45 -26.77 14.02
N LEU A 93 -19.98 -25.81 13.24
CA LEU A 93 -20.67 -25.34 12.04
C LEU A 93 -20.15 -26.14 10.84
N ASP A 94 -19.37 -25.54 9.98
CA ASP A 94 -18.69 -26.15 8.83
C ASP A 94 -17.16 -26.18 9.01
N GLY A 95 -16.71 -26.22 10.27
CA GLY A 95 -15.30 -26.17 10.66
C GLY A 95 -14.77 -24.77 10.95
N TYR A 96 -15.52 -23.72 10.59
CA TYR A 96 -15.07 -22.33 10.74
C TYR A 96 -16.01 -21.50 11.62
N ALA A 97 -15.46 -20.42 12.17
CA ALA A 97 -16.24 -19.30 12.66
C ALA A 97 -16.43 -18.31 11.51
N TRP A 98 -17.49 -17.53 11.57
CA TRP A 98 -17.81 -16.60 10.50
C TRP A 98 -18.32 -15.27 11.05
N GLY A 99 -17.99 -14.20 10.33
CA GLY A 99 -18.51 -12.87 10.51
C GLY A 99 -18.94 -12.27 9.18
N GLY A 100 -19.85 -11.31 9.24
CA GLY A 100 -20.38 -10.64 8.07
C GLY A 100 -21.72 -10.00 8.38
N SER A 101 -22.71 -10.21 7.52
CA SER A 101 -24.05 -9.66 7.75
C SER A 101 -25.17 -10.54 7.19
N SER A 102 -26.38 -10.34 7.70
CA SER A 102 -27.60 -10.95 7.18
C SER A 102 -28.71 -9.92 7.02
N PHE A 103 -29.41 -9.94 5.88
CA PHE A 103 -30.52 -9.02 5.62
C PHE A 103 -31.80 -9.57 6.25
N LEU A 104 -32.28 -8.92 7.32
CA LEU A 104 -33.41 -9.37 8.13
C LEU A 104 -34.31 -8.19 8.52
N SER A 105 -35.58 -8.50 8.79
CA SER A 105 -36.57 -7.59 9.37
C SER A 105 -36.84 -8.02 10.81
N LEU A 106 -36.27 -7.31 11.79
CA LEU A 106 -36.33 -7.62 13.22
C LEU A 106 -36.91 -6.43 13.96
N ASP A 107 -37.94 -6.63 14.80
CA ASP A 107 -38.58 -5.59 15.61
C ASP A 107 -38.95 -4.31 14.84
N GLY A 108 -39.43 -4.46 13.59
CA GLY A 108 -39.80 -3.35 12.73
C GLY A 108 -38.64 -2.63 12.03
N VAL A 109 -37.40 -3.12 12.18
CA VAL A 109 -36.21 -2.60 11.50
C VAL A 109 -35.72 -3.61 10.45
N THR A 110 -35.72 -3.17 9.18
CA THR A 110 -35.20 -3.95 8.05
C THR A 110 -33.87 -3.37 7.58
N ARG A 111 -32.80 -4.15 7.68
CA ARG A 111 -31.46 -3.77 7.21
C ARG A 111 -30.55 -4.99 7.06
N SER A 112 -29.35 -4.77 6.53
CA SER A 112 -28.27 -5.74 6.73
C SER A 112 -27.75 -5.62 8.16
N TRP A 113 -27.97 -6.64 8.96
CA TRP A 113 -27.49 -6.72 10.33
C TRP A 113 -26.05 -7.24 10.34
N PRO A 114 -25.09 -6.52 10.93
CA PRO A 114 -23.78 -7.08 11.29
C PRO A 114 -23.96 -8.29 12.20
N MET A 115 -23.41 -9.44 11.81
CA MET A 115 -23.59 -10.69 12.53
C MET A 115 -22.35 -11.56 12.53
N THR A 116 -22.22 -12.40 13.55
CA THR A 116 -21.28 -13.53 13.58
C THR A 116 -22.00 -14.84 13.82
N TRP A 117 -21.37 -15.94 13.39
CA TRP A 117 -21.79 -17.31 13.61
C TRP A 117 -20.62 -18.06 14.24
N MET A 118 -20.72 -18.26 15.55
CA MET A 118 -19.63 -18.78 16.36
C MET A 118 -19.89 -20.26 16.69
N PRO A 119 -19.01 -21.19 16.25
CA PRO A 119 -19.10 -22.61 16.56
C PRO A 119 -18.73 -22.89 18.01
N LEU A 120 -19.01 -24.10 18.48
CA LEU A 120 -18.69 -24.53 19.85
C LEU A 120 -17.22 -24.30 20.22
N TRP A 121 -16.30 -24.62 19.32
CA TRP A 121 -14.85 -24.52 19.59
C TRP A 121 -14.41 -23.08 19.88
N ALA A 122 -15.11 -22.06 19.36
CA ALA A 122 -14.79 -20.66 19.61
C ALA A 122 -14.82 -20.35 21.12
N THR A 123 -15.73 -20.98 21.88
CA THR A 123 -15.80 -20.81 23.34
C THR A 123 -14.79 -21.65 24.11
N GLN A 124 -14.12 -22.62 23.47
CA GLN A 124 -13.25 -23.59 24.15
C GLN A 124 -11.77 -23.23 24.01
N SER A 125 -11.36 -22.78 22.82
CA SER A 125 -9.93 -22.61 22.48
C SER A 125 -9.54 -21.19 22.06
N SER A 126 -10.49 -20.31 21.72
CA SER A 126 -10.19 -19.02 21.08
C SER A 126 -11.14 -17.88 21.49
N MET A 127 -11.74 -17.96 22.68
CA MET A 127 -12.91 -17.16 23.08
C MET A 127 -12.75 -15.64 22.98
N HIS A 128 -11.54 -15.11 22.98
CA HIS A 128 -11.33 -13.70 22.64
C HIS A 128 -11.00 -13.51 21.16
N GLY A 129 -10.02 -14.23 20.63
CA GLY A 129 -9.43 -13.99 19.31
C GLY A 129 -10.38 -14.28 18.15
N ALA A 130 -11.14 -15.37 18.21
CA ALA A 130 -12.14 -15.67 17.18
C ALA A 130 -13.26 -14.61 17.16
N TYR A 131 -13.73 -14.16 18.33
CA TYR A 131 -14.77 -13.12 18.37
C TYR A 131 -14.23 -11.76 17.90
N ALA A 132 -12.99 -11.40 18.27
CA ALA A 132 -12.36 -10.20 17.75
C ALA A 132 -12.26 -10.23 16.22
N HIS A 133 -11.82 -11.35 15.64
CA HIS A 133 -11.73 -11.55 14.20
C HIS A 133 -13.10 -11.49 13.51
N GLU A 134 -14.08 -12.28 13.96
CA GLU A 134 -15.38 -12.35 13.29
C GLU A 134 -16.18 -11.05 13.43
N VAL A 135 -16.06 -10.34 14.56
CA VAL A 135 -16.66 -9.00 14.67
C VAL A 135 -15.99 -8.03 13.69
N GLY A 136 -14.70 -8.18 13.40
CA GLY A 136 -14.01 -7.44 12.34
C GLY A 136 -14.69 -7.62 10.98
N HIS A 137 -15.01 -8.88 10.61
CA HIS A 137 -15.80 -9.14 9.40
C HIS A 137 -17.22 -8.57 9.45
N SER A 138 -17.88 -8.60 10.62
CA SER A 138 -19.18 -7.94 10.78
C SER A 138 -19.13 -6.42 10.56
N LEU A 139 -17.98 -5.79 10.81
CA LEU A 139 -17.70 -4.38 10.53
C LEU A 139 -17.29 -4.12 9.07
N GLY A 140 -17.11 -5.18 8.27
CA GLY A 140 -16.72 -5.09 6.86
C GLY A 140 -15.23 -5.19 6.60
N LEU A 141 -14.42 -5.61 7.57
CA LEU A 141 -12.99 -5.84 7.36
C LEU A 141 -12.77 -7.09 6.49
N PRO A 142 -11.94 -7.02 5.44
CA PRO A 142 -11.48 -8.19 4.72
C PRO A 142 -10.35 -8.88 5.50
N HIS A 143 -9.94 -10.07 5.04
CA HIS A 143 -8.70 -10.67 5.52
C HIS A 143 -7.48 -9.85 5.09
N SER A 144 -6.38 -10.03 5.80
CA SER A 144 -5.03 -9.64 5.37
C SER A 144 -4.11 -10.86 5.37
N SER A 145 -2.89 -10.74 4.85
CA SER A 145 -1.93 -11.85 4.84
C SER A 145 -0.48 -11.37 4.75
N GLY A 146 0.45 -12.32 4.75
CA GLY A 146 1.78 -12.18 4.17
C GLY A 146 1.74 -12.07 2.64
N PRO A 147 2.90 -11.89 2.00
CA PRO A 147 3.01 -11.83 0.54
C PRO A 147 2.83 -13.20 -0.13
N TYR A 148 2.70 -14.27 0.66
CA TYR A 148 2.69 -15.66 0.24
C TYR A 148 1.30 -16.18 -0.17
N SER A 149 1.15 -17.49 -0.26
CA SER A 149 -0.08 -18.16 -0.71
C SER A 149 -1.10 -18.41 0.39
N ALA A 150 -0.71 -18.31 1.66
CA ALA A 150 -1.59 -18.52 2.79
C ALA A 150 -2.32 -17.21 3.15
N THR A 151 -3.59 -17.32 3.54
CA THR A 151 -4.38 -16.18 4.04
C THR A 151 -4.15 -15.93 5.52
N TYR A 152 -3.87 -16.98 6.30
CA TYR A 152 -3.76 -16.92 7.75
C TYR A 152 -2.33 -17.12 8.26
N ASP A 153 -1.43 -16.26 7.79
CA ASP A 153 0.01 -16.39 7.98
C ASP A 153 0.66 -15.18 8.67
N SER A 154 -0.04 -14.06 8.84
CA SER A 154 0.52 -12.84 9.44
C SER A 154 -0.04 -12.56 10.83
N ARG A 155 0.85 -12.47 11.83
CA ARG A 155 0.56 -12.11 13.22
C ARG A 155 0.51 -10.59 13.46
N TRP A 156 0.69 -9.78 12.41
CA TRP A 156 0.57 -8.33 12.48
C TRP A 156 -0.87 -7.82 12.49
N ASP A 157 -1.83 -8.71 12.15
CA ASP A 157 -3.24 -8.41 12.03
C ASP A 157 -4.11 -9.53 12.60
N VAL A 158 -5.07 -9.20 13.46
CA VAL A 158 -6.12 -10.15 13.85
C VAL A 158 -6.87 -10.71 12.65
N MET A 159 -7.03 -9.96 11.57
CA MET A 159 -7.70 -10.39 10.33
C MET A 159 -6.86 -11.35 9.46
N SER A 160 -5.63 -11.66 9.87
CA SER A 160 -4.83 -12.75 9.31
C SER A 160 -4.53 -13.83 10.36
N ASN A 161 -4.42 -13.47 11.64
CA ASN A 161 -4.13 -14.42 12.71
C ASN A 161 -4.95 -14.11 13.97
N SER A 162 -5.94 -14.96 14.23
CA SER A 162 -6.79 -14.86 15.42
C SER A 162 -6.30 -15.72 16.60
N TYR A 163 -5.09 -16.31 16.50
CA TYR A 163 -4.55 -17.14 17.58
C TYR A 163 -4.22 -16.28 18.79
N LEU A 164 -4.63 -16.78 19.95
CA LEU A 164 -4.35 -16.11 21.20
C LEU A 164 -2.88 -16.25 21.56
N THR A 165 -2.26 -15.14 21.92
CA THR A 165 -0.91 -15.12 22.46
C THR A 165 -0.94 -14.56 23.87
N PHE A 166 -0.09 -15.11 24.74
CA PHE A 166 -0.02 -14.64 26.12
C PHE A 166 0.52 -13.21 26.17
N ASN A 167 -0.27 -12.31 26.73
CA ASN A 167 0.10 -10.92 26.95
C ASN A 167 0.50 -10.75 28.42
N GLY A 168 1.81 -10.58 28.65
CA GLY A 168 2.36 -10.39 29.99
C GLY A 168 1.92 -9.11 30.68
N ALA A 169 1.47 -8.09 29.92
CA ALA A 169 0.96 -6.84 30.48
C ALA A 169 -0.47 -6.98 31.03
N THR A 170 -1.31 -7.81 30.39
CA THR A 170 -2.70 -8.07 30.83
C THR A 170 -2.86 -9.37 31.61
N GLY A 171 -1.80 -10.19 31.69
CA GLY A 171 -1.83 -11.52 32.30
C GLY A 171 -2.76 -12.50 31.60
N SER A 172 -3.16 -12.22 30.36
CA SER A 172 -4.22 -12.91 29.64
C SER A 172 -3.82 -13.25 28.21
N TYR A 173 -4.51 -14.23 27.64
CA TYR A 173 -4.37 -14.62 26.24
C TYR A 173 -5.24 -13.70 25.37
N VAL A 174 -4.63 -12.94 24.47
CA VAL A 174 -5.32 -11.94 23.65
C VAL A 174 -4.96 -12.06 22.17
N ALA A 175 -5.78 -11.48 21.32
CA ALA A 175 -5.45 -11.24 19.91
C ALA A 175 -4.87 -9.84 19.75
N GLY A 176 -3.97 -9.68 18.77
CA GLY A 176 -3.41 -8.39 18.38
C GLY A 176 -4.47 -7.43 17.86
N HIS A 177 -4.10 -6.17 17.68
CA HIS A 177 -4.93 -5.23 16.92
C HIS A 177 -4.98 -5.60 15.43
N THR A 178 -5.93 -5.01 14.73
CA THR A 178 -5.88 -4.94 13.26
C THR A 178 -4.92 -3.86 12.78
N ILE A 179 -4.45 -4.01 11.54
CA ILE A 179 -3.49 -3.11 10.86
C ILE A 179 -4.08 -1.73 10.58
N ILE A 180 -3.21 -0.74 10.36
CA ILE A 180 -3.64 0.66 10.17
C ILE A 180 -4.62 0.82 9.01
N TYR A 181 -4.42 0.06 7.92
CA TYR A 181 -5.31 0.09 6.75
C TYR A 181 -6.75 -0.27 7.12
N HIS A 182 -6.94 -1.30 7.96
CA HIS A 182 -8.26 -1.71 8.43
C HIS A 182 -8.85 -0.69 9.40
N LYS A 183 -8.03 -0.07 10.26
CA LYS A 183 -8.49 1.05 11.10
C LYS A 183 -8.95 2.23 10.23
N ASP A 184 -8.25 2.54 9.13
CA ASP A 184 -8.64 3.62 8.21
C ASP A 184 -9.92 3.29 7.42
N LEU A 185 -10.08 2.03 6.97
CA LEU A 185 -11.33 1.57 6.32
C LEU A 185 -12.57 1.79 7.19
N LEU A 186 -12.44 1.63 8.52
CA LEU A 186 -13.52 1.85 9.48
C LEU A 186 -13.68 3.33 9.89
N GLY A 187 -12.86 4.22 9.32
CA GLY A 187 -12.89 5.65 9.61
C GLY A 187 -12.26 6.02 10.96
N TRP A 188 -11.49 5.12 11.58
CA TRP A 188 -10.88 5.37 12.88
C TRP A 188 -9.59 6.20 12.79
N ILE A 189 -9.04 6.39 11.59
CA ILE A 189 -7.87 7.24 11.36
C ILE A 189 -8.35 8.60 10.81
N PRO A 190 -8.26 9.70 11.58
CA PRO A 190 -8.68 11.01 11.11
C PRO A 190 -7.86 11.45 9.90
N ALA A 191 -8.49 12.13 8.93
CA ALA A 191 -7.80 12.60 7.73
C ALA A 191 -6.58 13.49 8.02
N ALA A 192 -6.65 14.31 9.09
CA ALA A 192 -5.53 15.15 9.53
C ALA A 192 -4.32 14.36 10.08
N ARG A 193 -4.51 13.06 10.35
CA ARG A 193 -3.49 12.13 10.85
C ARG A 193 -3.00 11.15 9.78
N LYS A 194 -3.36 11.39 8.51
CA LYS A 194 -2.85 10.66 7.36
C LYS A 194 -1.94 11.55 6.55
N VAL A 195 -0.83 11.01 6.07
CA VAL A 195 0.08 11.71 5.17
C VAL A 195 0.16 10.96 3.87
N THR A 196 -0.05 11.68 2.77
CA THR A 196 0.28 11.22 1.42
C THR A 196 1.52 11.98 0.94
N PRO A 197 2.70 11.35 0.89
CA PRO A 197 3.92 12.01 0.46
C PRO A 197 3.81 12.51 -0.98
N THR A 198 4.40 13.67 -1.26
CA THR A 198 4.51 14.21 -2.62
C THR A 198 5.88 13.89 -3.21
N ALA A 199 6.06 14.17 -4.50
CA ALA A 199 7.34 14.01 -5.21
C ALA A 199 8.53 14.60 -4.41
N GLY A 200 9.65 13.87 -4.40
CA GLY A 200 10.84 14.23 -3.62
C GLY A 200 10.93 13.50 -2.28
N THR A 201 11.75 14.02 -1.37
CA THR A 201 12.04 13.40 -0.07
C THR A 201 11.37 14.16 1.06
N GLN A 202 10.66 13.45 1.94
CA GLN A 202 9.93 14.00 3.08
C GLN A 202 10.17 13.16 4.33
N THR A 203 10.45 13.80 5.46
CA THR A 203 10.53 13.14 6.75
C THR A 203 9.22 13.33 7.51
N VAL A 204 8.67 12.23 8.02
CA VAL A 204 7.41 12.14 8.74
C VAL A 204 7.68 11.58 10.14
N LEU A 205 7.19 12.25 11.17
CA LEU A 205 7.10 11.66 12.51
C LEU A 205 5.83 10.83 12.57
N LEU A 206 5.97 9.52 12.61
CA LEU A 206 4.88 8.55 12.64
C LEU A 206 4.63 8.10 14.08
N GLU A 207 3.42 8.29 14.60
CA GLU A 207 3.02 7.84 15.94
C GLU A 207 2.60 6.37 15.92
N GLN A 208 2.80 5.68 17.03
CA GLN A 208 2.35 4.31 17.28
C GLN A 208 0.81 4.17 17.16
N ALA A 209 0.33 3.02 16.68
CA ALA A 209 -1.08 2.80 16.37
C ALA A 209 -1.95 2.32 17.56
N GLU A 210 -1.33 1.89 18.67
CA GLU A 210 -1.99 1.24 19.81
C GLU A 210 -2.69 2.23 20.74
N PHE A 211 -2.03 3.36 21.03
CA PHE A 211 -2.49 4.39 21.94
C PHE A 211 -2.12 5.77 21.40
N PRO A 212 -2.80 6.24 20.34
CA PRO A 212 -2.56 7.57 19.83
C PRO A 212 -2.92 8.62 20.89
N THR A 213 -2.01 9.56 21.14
CA THR A 213 -2.15 10.63 22.13
C THR A 213 -3.19 11.71 21.75
N GLY A 214 -3.90 11.53 20.63
CA GLY A 214 -4.90 12.48 20.11
C GLY A 214 -4.30 13.75 19.47
N GLY A 215 -2.97 13.83 19.32
CA GLY A 215 -2.29 14.94 18.65
C GLY A 215 -2.44 14.94 17.12
N THR A 216 -1.70 15.82 16.45
CA THR A 216 -1.68 15.96 14.99
C THR A 216 -0.62 15.09 14.30
N THR A 217 0.18 14.35 15.07
CA THR A 217 1.20 13.45 14.53
C THR A 217 0.54 12.45 13.59
N PRO A 218 1.07 12.12 12.42
CA PRO A 218 0.50 11.08 11.58
C PRO A 218 0.44 9.70 12.24
N LEU A 219 -0.59 8.88 11.96
CA LEU A 219 -0.65 7.44 12.29
C LEU A 219 -0.38 6.57 11.08
N GLU A 220 -0.61 7.12 9.89
CA GLU A 220 -0.56 6.39 8.65
C GLU A 220 0.13 7.23 7.59
N ILE A 221 1.08 6.60 6.89
CA ILE A 221 1.58 7.13 5.63
C ILE A 221 0.99 6.30 4.50
N VAL A 222 0.25 6.95 3.60
CA VAL A 222 -0.36 6.34 2.43
C VAL A 222 0.46 6.72 1.21
N ILE A 223 1.17 5.77 0.62
CA ILE A 223 2.13 5.98 -0.46
C ILE A 223 1.56 5.43 -1.78
N PRO A 224 1.03 6.28 -2.68
CA PRO A 224 0.43 5.84 -3.93
C PRO A 224 1.50 5.30 -4.90
N ILE A 225 1.15 4.24 -5.65
CA ILE A 225 1.97 3.73 -6.75
C ILE A 225 1.37 4.25 -8.05
N GLU A 226 2.05 5.23 -8.66
CA GLU A 226 1.59 5.89 -9.89
C GLU A 226 1.29 4.87 -11.01
N GLY A 227 0.18 5.10 -11.72
CA GLY A 227 -0.29 4.23 -12.80
C GLY A 227 -1.04 2.98 -12.34
N THR A 228 -1.25 2.80 -11.04
CA THR A 228 -1.96 1.64 -10.47
C THR A 228 -3.01 2.05 -9.45
N SER A 229 -3.89 1.12 -9.06
CA SER A 229 -4.75 1.27 -7.87
C SER A 229 -4.07 0.82 -6.58
N GLN A 230 -2.84 0.28 -6.65
CA GLN A 230 -2.10 -0.18 -5.49
C GLN A 230 -1.41 0.98 -4.79
N PHE A 231 -1.18 0.81 -3.49
CA PHE A 231 -0.45 1.76 -2.67
C PHE A 231 0.18 1.04 -1.49
N TYR A 232 1.20 1.63 -0.87
CA TYR A 232 1.71 1.15 0.41
C TYR A 232 1.05 1.90 1.55
N THR A 233 0.81 1.21 2.66
CA THR A 233 0.58 1.85 3.97
C THR A 233 1.79 1.60 4.85
N VAL A 234 2.14 2.59 5.66
CA VAL A 234 3.23 2.52 6.65
C VAL A 234 2.65 2.83 8.02
N GLU A 235 2.85 1.93 8.97
CA GLU A 235 2.41 2.06 10.36
C GLU A 235 3.53 1.80 11.35
N ALA A 236 3.39 2.37 12.54
CA ALA A 236 4.30 2.19 13.66
C ALA A 236 3.63 1.30 14.72
N ARG A 237 4.27 0.20 15.11
CA ARG A 237 3.70 -0.77 16.05
C ARG A 237 4.63 -1.08 17.21
N ARG A 238 4.05 -1.19 18.41
CA ARG A 238 4.76 -1.40 19.67
C ARG A 238 4.10 -2.47 20.52
N PHE A 239 4.87 -3.00 21.47
CA PHE A 239 4.37 -3.96 22.45
C PHE A 239 3.56 -3.27 23.54
N LEU A 240 2.43 -2.68 23.15
CA LEU A 240 1.53 -1.95 24.03
C LEU A 240 0.13 -2.52 23.96
N GLY A 241 -0.51 -2.66 25.12
CA GLY A 241 -1.89 -3.13 25.21
C GLY A 241 -2.08 -4.46 24.47
N TYR A 242 -3.04 -4.55 23.57
CA TYR A 242 -3.31 -5.77 22.81
C TYR A 242 -2.24 -6.15 21.79
N ASP A 243 -1.32 -5.23 21.43
CA ASP A 243 -0.20 -5.48 20.52
C ASP A 243 1.09 -5.96 21.22
N ALA A 244 1.04 -6.19 22.54
CA ALA A 244 2.10 -6.91 23.25
C ALA A 244 2.55 -8.25 22.62
N PRO A 245 1.69 -9.04 21.93
CA PRO A 245 2.10 -10.29 21.31
C PRO A 245 2.47 -10.17 19.82
N LEU A 246 2.70 -8.97 19.28
CA LEU A 246 3.17 -8.82 17.91
C LEU A 246 4.53 -9.51 17.69
N PRO A 247 4.90 -9.80 16.43
CA PRO A 247 6.23 -10.34 16.13
C PRO A 247 7.39 -9.44 16.60
N GLY A 248 7.21 -8.12 16.57
CA GLY A 248 8.26 -7.15 16.90
C GLY A 248 7.73 -5.73 17.13
N GLU A 249 8.54 -4.87 17.76
CA GLU A 249 8.32 -3.42 17.73
C GLU A 249 9.03 -2.83 16.50
N ALA A 250 8.28 -2.39 15.49
CA ALA A 250 8.85 -1.94 14.24
C ALA A 250 7.92 -0.99 13.50
N VAL A 251 8.45 -0.40 12.43
CA VAL A 251 7.61 0.10 11.34
C VAL A 251 7.22 -1.08 10.47
N VAL A 252 5.94 -1.19 10.15
CA VAL A 252 5.38 -2.25 9.30
C VAL A 252 4.84 -1.61 8.03
N ILE A 253 5.13 -2.22 6.88
CA ILE A 253 4.67 -1.74 5.58
C ILE A 253 3.75 -2.79 4.99
N HIS A 254 2.59 -2.38 4.47
CA HIS A 254 1.70 -3.25 3.72
C HIS A 254 1.58 -2.77 2.27
N LEU A 255 1.64 -3.70 1.31
CA LEU A 255 1.17 -3.47 -0.04
C LEU A 255 -0.34 -3.67 -0.07
N ILE A 256 -1.07 -2.63 -0.46
CA ILE A 256 -2.52 -2.64 -0.56
C ILE A 256 -2.94 -2.82 -2.02
N THR A 257 -3.78 -3.81 -2.27
CA THR A 257 -4.46 -4.05 -3.56
C THR A 257 -5.98 -4.00 -3.36
N PRO A 258 -6.58 -2.80 -3.50
CA PRO A 258 -8.01 -2.61 -3.26
C PRO A 258 -8.88 -3.50 -4.14
N GLY A 259 -10.06 -3.88 -3.61
CA GLY A 259 -11.05 -4.68 -4.35
C GLY A 259 -10.76 -6.18 -4.42
N THR A 260 -9.68 -6.66 -3.79
CA THR A 260 -9.41 -8.09 -3.63
C THR A 260 -9.97 -8.60 -2.30
N GLY A 261 -10.14 -9.92 -2.15
CA GLY A 261 -10.59 -10.53 -0.89
C GLY A 261 -9.55 -10.49 0.24
N VAL A 262 -8.28 -10.22 -0.10
CA VAL A 262 -7.16 -10.08 0.84
C VAL A 262 -6.32 -8.85 0.42
N PRO A 263 -6.85 -7.62 0.60
CA PRO A 263 -6.26 -6.44 0.00
C PRO A 263 -4.96 -6.02 0.65
N ALA A 264 -4.76 -6.27 1.94
CA ALA A 264 -3.55 -5.89 2.65
C ALA A 264 -2.59 -7.07 2.76
N LYS A 265 -1.37 -6.89 2.24
CA LYS A 265 -0.28 -7.85 2.38
C LYS A 265 0.92 -7.20 3.05
N VAL A 266 1.38 -7.75 4.18
CA VAL A 266 2.61 -7.23 4.81
C VAL A 266 3.78 -7.44 3.85
N VAL A 267 4.63 -6.42 3.75
CA VAL A 267 5.86 -6.48 2.97
C VAL A 267 6.90 -7.23 3.78
N ASP A 268 7.44 -8.28 3.18
CA ASP A 268 8.52 -9.09 3.73
C ASP A 268 9.74 -9.04 2.79
N ALA A 269 10.85 -8.51 3.31
CA ALA A 269 12.02 -8.17 2.52
C ALA A 269 12.87 -9.38 2.14
N ASP A 270 12.92 -10.41 2.98
CA ASP A 270 13.84 -11.54 2.78
C ASP A 270 13.19 -12.71 2.00
N ASN A 271 11.87 -12.67 1.85
CA ASN A 271 11.05 -13.63 1.10
C ASN A 271 11.25 -15.09 1.54
N ASN A 272 11.47 -15.32 2.84
CA ASN A 272 11.78 -16.64 3.38
C ASN A 272 10.55 -17.54 3.63
N GLY A 273 9.33 -17.01 3.43
CA GLY A 273 8.08 -17.72 3.66
C GLY A 273 7.41 -17.45 5.01
N ASP A 274 8.01 -16.65 5.89
CA ASP A 274 7.48 -16.31 7.22
C ASP A 274 7.35 -14.78 7.40
N PRO A 275 6.14 -14.21 7.27
CA PRO A 275 5.95 -12.77 7.43
C PRO A 275 6.00 -12.29 8.90
N ASN A 276 6.38 -13.16 9.84
CA ASN A 276 6.36 -12.91 11.29
C ASN A 276 7.76 -12.76 11.89
N ASP A 277 8.73 -12.35 11.10
CA ASP A 277 10.11 -12.26 11.51
C ASP A 277 10.76 -10.92 11.10
N ALA A 278 12.08 -10.86 11.18
CA ALA A 278 12.84 -9.65 10.88
C ALA A 278 12.62 -9.14 9.44
N GLY A 279 12.29 -10.00 8.46
CA GLY A 279 12.06 -9.58 7.08
C GLY A 279 10.84 -8.65 6.93
N ALA A 280 9.86 -8.76 7.84
CA ALA A 280 8.68 -7.92 7.89
C ALA A 280 8.78 -6.73 8.87
N MET A 281 9.94 -6.55 9.54
CA MET A 281 10.17 -5.52 10.55
C MET A 281 11.16 -4.48 10.03
N TRP A 282 10.70 -3.25 9.79
CA TRP A 282 11.59 -2.17 9.38
C TRP A 282 12.13 -1.40 10.60
N LEU A 283 13.43 -1.53 10.84
CA LEU A 283 14.14 -0.97 11.98
C LEU A 283 14.99 0.26 11.60
N PRO A 284 15.37 1.12 12.56
CA PRO A 284 16.21 2.29 12.29
C PRO A 284 17.48 1.95 11.52
N GLY A 285 17.71 2.68 10.42
CA GLY A 285 18.83 2.47 9.49
C GLY A 285 18.44 1.69 8.23
N GLU A 286 17.33 0.96 8.24
CA GLU A 286 16.88 0.17 7.12
C GLU A 286 16.08 1.00 6.12
N THR A 287 16.01 0.51 4.87
CA THR A 287 15.30 1.17 3.79
C THR A 287 14.56 0.16 2.93
N PHE A 288 13.24 0.28 2.92
CA PHE A 288 12.38 -0.41 1.97
C PHE A 288 12.53 0.21 0.57
N GLN A 289 12.67 -0.65 -0.44
CA GLN A 289 12.64 -0.27 -1.85
C GLN A 289 11.35 -0.80 -2.48
N GLY A 290 10.44 0.13 -2.79
CA GLY A 290 9.15 -0.17 -3.41
C GLY A 290 9.14 0.02 -4.92
N ALA A 291 7.94 -0.07 -5.50
CA ALA A 291 7.72 0.18 -6.93
C ALA A 291 8.11 1.61 -7.35
N ASN A 292 8.47 1.78 -8.63
CA ASN A 292 8.66 3.09 -9.26
C ASN A 292 9.62 4.05 -8.51
N GLY A 293 10.67 3.52 -7.87
CA GLY A 293 11.66 4.33 -7.16
C GLY A 293 11.19 4.87 -5.80
N ILE A 294 10.03 4.42 -5.32
CA ILE A 294 9.56 4.68 -3.95
C ILE A 294 10.55 4.08 -2.97
N ARG A 295 10.96 4.85 -1.96
CA ARG A 295 11.78 4.35 -0.85
C ARG A 295 11.21 4.83 0.49
N VAL A 296 11.23 3.95 1.48
CA VAL A 296 10.85 4.28 2.86
C VAL A 296 12.01 3.92 3.77
N ARG A 297 12.68 4.93 4.32
CA ARG A 297 13.79 4.77 5.26
C ARG A 297 13.31 5.00 6.67
N ILE A 298 13.68 4.12 7.59
CA ILE A 298 13.41 4.29 9.02
C ILE A 298 14.60 5.03 9.61
N ASP A 299 14.42 6.27 10.04
CA ASP A 299 15.53 7.12 10.48
C ASP A 299 15.90 6.83 11.94
N ALA A 300 14.90 6.83 12.83
CA ALA A 300 15.09 6.65 14.26
C ALA A 300 13.76 6.31 14.96
N ARG A 301 13.85 5.68 16.14
CA ARG A 301 12.72 5.57 17.08
C ARG A 301 12.54 6.92 17.81
N THR A 302 11.30 7.33 18.05
CA THR A 302 10.93 8.52 18.83
C THR A 302 10.27 8.11 20.15
N ALA A 303 9.88 9.06 21.00
CA ALA A 303 9.17 8.74 22.24
C ALA A 303 7.79 8.11 21.96
N GLU A 304 7.07 8.60 20.94
CA GLU A 304 5.70 8.19 20.60
C GLU A 304 5.60 7.30 19.35
N GLY A 305 6.70 7.06 18.64
CA GLY A 305 6.72 6.23 17.43
C GLY A 305 8.09 6.20 16.74
N TRP A 306 8.14 6.61 15.46
CA TRP A 306 9.33 6.59 14.60
C TRP A 306 9.43 7.83 13.70
N SER A 307 10.65 8.22 13.36
CA SER A 307 10.93 9.14 12.26
C SER A 307 11.15 8.32 10.99
N VAL A 308 10.39 8.61 9.94
CA VAL A 308 10.38 7.88 8.68
C VAL A 308 10.60 8.86 7.53
N THR A 309 11.61 8.60 6.69
CA THR A 309 11.86 9.38 5.48
C THR A 309 11.32 8.64 4.27
N VAL A 310 10.32 9.22 3.61
CA VAL A 310 9.77 8.71 2.35
C VAL A 310 10.37 9.47 1.19
N THR A 311 10.79 8.75 0.16
CA THR A 311 11.24 9.33 -1.11
C THR A 311 10.31 8.86 -2.21
N MET A 312 9.63 9.80 -2.84
CA MET A 312 8.77 9.59 -4.02
C MET A 312 9.55 9.94 -5.29
N PRO A 313 9.31 9.24 -6.41
CA PRO A 313 9.89 9.62 -7.70
C PRO A 313 9.51 11.07 -8.05
N LEU A 314 10.44 11.79 -8.67
CA LEU A 314 10.14 13.09 -9.25
C LEU A 314 9.42 12.88 -10.59
N PRO A 315 8.45 13.74 -10.95
CA PRO A 315 7.73 13.63 -12.21
C PRO A 315 8.69 13.73 -13.40
N ASP A 316 8.30 13.10 -14.51
CA ASP A 316 9.06 13.18 -15.75
C ASP A 316 9.10 14.63 -16.29
N VAL A 317 10.28 15.02 -16.79
CA VAL A 317 10.49 16.30 -17.47
C VAL A 317 11.08 16.08 -18.87
N MET A 318 10.67 16.92 -19.82
CA MET A 318 11.06 16.77 -21.23
C MET A 318 12.48 17.27 -21.50
N LEU A 319 13.30 16.43 -22.14
CA LEU A 319 14.55 16.85 -22.79
C LEU A 319 14.34 16.92 -24.30
N SER A 320 14.65 18.05 -24.92
CA SER A 320 14.67 18.20 -26.37
C SER A 320 16.08 18.45 -26.90
N VAL A 321 16.40 17.85 -28.04
CA VAL A 321 17.69 18.00 -28.73
C VAL A 321 17.45 18.55 -30.13
N ALA A 322 18.19 19.58 -30.50
CA ALA A 322 18.22 20.13 -31.85
C ALA A 322 19.61 19.97 -32.47
N GLY A 323 19.67 19.82 -33.78
CA GLY A 323 20.87 19.96 -34.59
C GLY A 323 21.03 21.38 -35.12
N ALA A 324 22.27 21.81 -35.34
CA ALA A 324 22.62 23.07 -36.00
C ALA A 324 23.89 22.93 -36.84
N GLY A 325 24.11 23.87 -37.77
CA GLY A 325 25.25 23.91 -38.68
C GLY A 325 25.05 23.13 -39.99
N SER A 326 26.06 23.10 -40.85
CA SER A 326 25.98 22.48 -42.19
C SER A 326 26.39 21.00 -42.23
N GLY A 327 26.98 20.49 -41.15
CA GLY A 327 27.40 19.10 -41.01
C GLY A 327 26.25 18.18 -40.60
N ASN A 328 26.53 16.87 -40.62
CA ASN A 328 25.57 15.85 -40.24
C ASN A 328 26.08 15.03 -39.05
N GLY A 329 25.17 14.60 -38.20
CA GLY A 329 25.49 13.73 -37.08
C GLY A 329 24.27 13.18 -36.36
N VAL A 330 24.53 12.32 -35.39
CA VAL A 330 23.51 11.69 -34.54
C VAL A 330 23.81 12.02 -33.09
N VAL A 331 22.79 12.29 -32.30
CA VAL A 331 22.87 12.45 -30.84
C VAL A 331 22.07 11.33 -30.19
N THR A 332 22.71 10.62 -29.26
CA THR A 332 22.05 9.61 -28.42
C THR A 332 22.15 9.98 -26.94
N SER A 333 21.28 9.42 -26.09
CA SER A 333 21.32 9.63 -24.64
C SER A 333 21.58 8.35 -23.83
N THR A 334 22.11 8.50 -22.62
CA THR A 334 22.08 7.50 -21.54
C THR A 334 21.62 8.18 -20.24
N PRO A 335 20.50 7.75 -19.59
CA PRO A 335 19.57 6.71 -20.02
C PRO A 335 19.01 6.91 -21.43
N GLY A 336 18.62 5.82 -22.10
CA GLY A 336 18.11 5.87 -23.47
C GLY A 336 16.80 6.66 -23.56
N GLY A 337 16.61 7.36 -24.66
CA GLY A 337 15.42 8.19 -24.88
C GLY A 337 15.61 9.16 -26.04
N ILE A 338 16.82 9.67 -26.25
CA ILE A 338 17.18 10.49 -27.41
C ILE A 338 17.91 9.63 -28.44
N ALA A 339 17.50 9.76 -29.69
CA ALA A 339 18.16 9.26 -30.90
C ALA A 339 17.86 10.24 -32.05
N CYS A 340 18.49 11.41 -31.98
CA CYS A 340 18.23 12.55 -32.85
C CYS A 340 19.24 12.62 -33.98
N THR A 341 18.78 12.64 -35.22
CA THR A 341 19.61 12.83 -36.41
C THR A 341 19.56 14.29 -36.85
N SER A 342 20.73 14.93 -36.90
CA SER A 342 20.94 16.27 -37.45
C SER A 342 21.46 16.15 -38.88
N THR A 343 20.73 16.74 -39.84
CA THR A 343 21.14 16.85 -41.24
C THR A 343 21.10 18.31 -41.66
N ALA A 344 22.25 18.94 -41.89
CA ALA A 344 22.38 20.36 -42.22
C ALA A 344 21.51 21.28 -41.32
N GLY A 345 21.57 21.04 -40.01
CA GLY A 345 20.85 21.83 -39.00
C GLY A 345 19.36 21.49 -38.86
N SER A 346 18.84 20.56 -39.65
CA SER A 346 17.48 20.03 -39.47
C SER A 346 17.50 18.78 -38.61
N SER A 347 16.64 18.72 -37.60
CA SER A 347 16.55 17.61 -36.66
C SER A 347 15.45 16.63 -37.06
N SER A 348 15.72 15.33 -36.96
CA SER A 348 14.79 14.25 -37.30
C SER A 348 15.03 13.02 -36.41
N GLY A 349 14.09 12.08 -36.36
CA GLY A 349 14.16 10.95 -35.43
C GLY A 349 13.63 11.29 -34.04
N ASN A 350 14.11 10.62 -32.99
CA ASN A 350 13.63 10.86 -31.63
C ASN A 350 14.44 11.95 -30.93
N CYS A 351 14.05 13.19 -31.17
CA CYS A 351 14.73 14.39 -30.68
C CYS A 351 14.12 14.95 -29.40
N SER A 352 13.14 14.28 -28.80
CA SER A 352 12.53 14.71 -27.54
C SER A 352 12.05 13.51 -26.75
N ALA A 353 12.34 13.45 -25.45
CA ALA A 353 11.90 12.37 -24.58
C ALA A 353 11.70 12.83 -23.13
N PRO A 354 10.74 12.24 -22.40
CA PRO A 354 10.62 12.42 -20.97
C PRO A 354 11.72 11.65 -20.23
N PHE A 355 12.22 12.25 -19.15
CA PHE A 355 13.14 11.60 -18.21
C PHE A 355 12.69 11.89 -16.78
N PRO A 356 12.81 10.93 -15.83
CA PRO A 356 12.45 11.16 -14.45
C PRO A 356 13.20 12.37 -13.87
N GLY A 357 12.51 13.19 -13.09
CA GLY A 357 13.10 14.36 -12.48
C GLY A 357 14.36 14.00 -11.68
N GLY A 358 15.39 14.85 -11.74
CA GLY A 358 16.69 14.63 -11.12
C GLY A 358 17.63 13.65 -11.84
N THR A 359 17.17 12.98 -12.91
CA THR A 359 18.03 12.11 -13.73
C THR A 359 19.14 12.92 -14.39
N VAL A 360 20.38 12.42 -14.36
CA VAL A 360 21.48 12.96 -15.16
C VAL A 360 21.52 12.23 -16.49
N VAL A 361 21.12 12.91 -17.56
CA VAL A 361 21.14 12.39 -18.93
C VAL A 361 22.46 12.75 -19.60
N THR A 362 23.19 11.75 -20.07
CA THR A 362 24.42 11.94 -20.85
C THR A 362 24.10 11.88 -22.34
N LEU A 363 24.24 13.00 -23.04
CA LEU A 363 24.14 13.11 -24.49
C LEU A 363 25.50 12.84 -25.15
N THR A 364 25.53 12.00 -26.18
CA THR A 364 26.74 11.66 -26.93
C THR A 364 26.55 11.99 -28.40
N PRO A 365 27.44 12.82 -29.00
CA PRO A 365 27.36 13.16 -30.41
C PRO A 365 28.23 12.19 -31.24
N THR A 366 27.69 11.72 -32.35
CA THR A 366 28.41 10.93 -33.36
C THR A 366 28.38 11.68 -34.67
N VAL A 367 29.56 12.06 -35.17
CA VAL A 367 29.67 12.77 -36.45
C VAL A 367 29.42 11.78 -37.60
N THR A 368 28.54 12.16 -38.53
CA THR A 368 28.34 11.43 -39.79
C THR A 368 29.06 12.13 -40.94
N SER A 369 29.02 13.47 -40.99
CA SER A 369 29.81 14.27 -41.93
C SER A 369 30.23 15.61 -41.33
N GLY A 370 31.46 16.04 -41.62
CA GLY A 370 32.04 17.27 -41.07
C GLY A 370 32.72 17.04 -39.72
N SER A 371 32.51 17.94 -38.78
CA SER A 371 33.08 17.92 -37.42
C SER A 371 32.02 18.34 -36.40
N PHE A 372 32.14 17.84 -35.17
CA PHE A 372 31.32 18.29 -34.04
C PHE A 372 31.99 19.48 -33.37
N LEU A 373 31.35 20.65 -33.38
CA LEU A 373 31.89 21.88 -32.82
C LEU A 373 31.54 22.08 -31.34
N GLY A 374 30.55 21.33 -30.83
CA GLY A 374 30.15 21.36 -29.44
C GLY A 374 28.65 21.56 -29.23
N TRP A 375 28.28 21.57 -27.95
CA TRP A 375 26.92 21.78 -27.49
C TRP A 375 26.61 23.25 -27.19
N SER A 376 25.34 23.62 -27.31
CA SER A 376 24.79 24.86 -26.76
C SER A 376 23.42 24.63 -26.10
N GLY A 377 22.90 25.62 -25.38
CA GLY A 377 21.66 25.50 -24.60
C GLY A 377 21.93 25.02 -23.18
N ALA A 378 21.26 23.94 -22.75
CA ALA A 378 21.36 23.41 -21.38
C ALA A 378 22.70 22.75 -21.03
N CYS A 379 23.59 22.53 -22.01
CA CYS A 379 24.94 22.06 -21.78
C CYS A 379 25.92 22.57 -22.84
N GLY A 380 27.23 22.49 -22.54
CA GLY A 380 28.33 22.94 -23.40
C GLY A 380 29.45 21.90 -23.52
N GLY A 381 30.52 22.26 -24.24
CA GLY A 381 31.69 21.42 -24.46
C GLY A 381 31.66 20.66 -25.79
N VAL A 382 32.75 19.93 -26.09
CA VAL A 382 33.01 19.29 -27.40
C VAL A 382 32.99 17.75 -27.36
N GLY A 383 32.73 17.16 -26.19
CA GLY A 383 32.61 15.70 -25.99
C GLY A 383 31.16 15.31 -25.65
N SER A 384 30.96 14.27 -24.84
CA SER A 384 29.64 14.02 -24.25
C SER A 384 29.21 15.16 -23.33
N CYS A 385 27.90 15.39 -23.23
CA CYS A 385 27.30 16.44 -22.39
C CYS A 385 26.41 15.80 -21.32
N GLN A 386 26.51 16.23 -20.07
CA GLN A 386 25.61 15.80 -19.00
C GLN A 386 24.57 16.88 -18.71
N VAL A 387 23.30 16.49 -18.66
CA VAL A 387 22.15 17.34 -18.39
C VAL A 387 21.41 16.80 -17.18
N THR A 388 21.28 17.59 -16.12
CA THR A 388 20.41 17.23 -14.99
C THR A 388 18.98 17.64 -15.29
N MET A 389 18.05 16.68 -15.20
CA MET A 389 16.65 16.84 -15.57
C MET A 389 15.80 17.31 -14.39
N ASP A 390 16.03 18.53 -13.93
CA ASP A 390 15.26 19.20 -12.85
C ASP A 390 14.06 20.02 -13.37
N GLN A 391 14.04 20.29 -14.67
CA GLN A 391 12.97 20.96 -15.41
C GLN A 391 13.06 20.57 -16.89
N ALA A 392 12.16 21.07 -17.74
CA ALA A 392 12.31 20.88 -19.18
C ALA A 392 13.62 21.51 -19.69
N ARG A 393 14.40 20.76 -20.47
CA ARG A 393 15.72 21.18 -20.97
C ARG A 393 15.77 21.11 -22.50
N SER A 394 16.54 22.00 -23.11
CA SER A 394 16.80 22.01 -24.55
C SER A 394 18.30 22.11 -24.81
N VAL A 395 18.82 21.26 -25.70
CA VAL A 395 20.25 21.18 -26.06
C VAL A 395 20.39 21.22 -27.57
N THR A 396 21.37 21.97 -28.08
CA THR A 396 21.69 22.00 -29.50
C THR A 396 23.06 21.38 -29.76
N ALA A 397 23.12 20.42 -30.68
CA ALA A 397 24.35 19.82 -31.21
C ALA A 397 24.80 20.55 -32.48
N ASN A 398 26.01 21.10 -32.49
CA ASN A 398 26.54 21.85 -33.62
C ASN A 398 27.47 20.97 -34.47
N PHE A 399 27.04 20.62 -35.68
CA PHE A 399 27.83 19.88 -36.67
C PHE A 399 28.16 20.78 -37.85
N GLN A 400 29.42 20.82 -38.29
CA GLN A 400 29.85 21.73 -39.36
C GLN A 400 30.72 21.00 -40.38
N LEU A 401 30.43 21.18 -41.66
CA LEU A 401 31.33 20.76 -42.74
C LEU A 401 32.58 21.65 -42.72
N GLY A 402 33.76 21.04 -42.90
CA GLY A 402 34.97 21.82 -43.13
C GLY A 402 34.89 22.61 -44.44
N ASN A 403 35.63 23.72 -44.53
CA ASN A 403 35.77 24.44 -45.79
C ASN A 403 36.52 23.55 -46.79
N GLN A 404 35.89 23.26 -47.93
CA GLN A 404 36.54 22.54 -49.02
C GLN A 404 37.17 23.58 -49.96
N THR A 405 38.48 23.48 -50.18
CA THR A 405 39.18 24.35 -51.15
C THR A 405 39.12 23.70 -52.52
N LEU A 406 38.49 24.38 -53.49
CA LEU A 406 38.53 23.99 -54.90
C LEU A 406 39.74 24.66 -55.56
N THR A 407 40.74 23.88 -55.95
CA THR A 407 41.87 24.37 -56.74
C THR A 407 41.60 24.09 -58.21
N VAL A 408 41.62 25.14 -59.04
CA VAL A 408 41.49 25.04 -60.49
C VAL A 408 42.85 25.29 -61.11
N THR A 409 43.42 24.28 -61.77
CA THR A 409 44.65 24.43 -62.56
C THR A 409 44.30 24.45 -64.05
N ALA A 410 44.68 25.52 -64.74
CA ALA A 410 44.61 25.55 -66.20
C ALA A 410 45.80 24.76 -66.79
N ASP A 411 45.54 23.88 -67.76
CA ASP A 411 46.56 23.13 -68.50
C ASP A 411 46.40 23.39 -70.01
N GLY A 412 47.53 23.47 -70.73
CA GLY A 412 47.62 23.84 -72.13
C GLY A 412 47.87 25.33 -72.42
N SER A 413 48.00 25.70 -73.70
CA SER A 413 48.35 27.06 -74.17
C SER A 413 47.16 27.91 -74.63
N GLY A 414 45.93 27.40 -74.49
CA GLY A 414 44.71 28.11 -74.86
C GLY A 414 44.33 29.21 -73.86
N SER A 415 43.62 30.24 -74.31
CA SER A 415 43.04 31.27 -73.45
C SER A 415 41.59 30.95 -73.12
N GLY A 416 41.23 30.96 -71.83
CA GLY A 416 39.87 30.72 -71.35
C GLY A 416 39.65 31.29 -69.95
N VAL A 417 38.39 31.42 -69.53
CA VAL A 417 38.02 31.90 -68.19
C VAL A 417 37.16 30.84 -67.51
N VAL A 418 37.54 30.45 -66.30
CA VAL A 418 36.70 29.60 -65.44
C VAL A 418 35.82 30.51 -64.59
N ARG A 419 34.50 30.32 -64.64
CA ARG A 419 33.54 31.07 -63.84
C ARG A 419 32.71 30.10 -62.99
N SER A 420 32.59 30.40 -61.70
CA SER A 420 31.65 29.73 -60.82
C SER A 420 30.24 30.29 -61.03
N SER A 421 29.22 29.43 -60.96
CA SER A 421 27.81 29.84 -60.93
C SER A 421 27.35 30.31 -59.54
N LEU A 422 28.19 30.15 -58.52
CA LEU A 422 28.01 30.66 -57.17
C LEU A 422 28.88 31.91 -56.99
N GLU A 423 28.31 33.00 -56.49
CA GLU A 423 29.06 34.23 -56.25
C GLU A 423 30.14 34.01 -55.16
N GLY A 424 31.40 34.25 -55.54
CA GLY A 424 32.55 34.24 -54.66
C GLY A 424 33.24 32.89 -54.48
N SER A 425 34.17 32.54 -55.38
CA SER A 425 35.50 31.94 -55.06
C SER A 425 36.08 31.18 -56.26
N ILE A 426 36.96 31.82 -57.02
CA ILE A 426 38.17 31.21 -57.58
C ILE A 426 39.20 32.34 -57.56
N ALA A 427 40.30 32.18 -56.82
CA ALA A 427 41.43 33.11 -56.86
C ALA A 427 42.40 32.69 -57.97
#